data_AF-A0A7Y3KLT1-F1
#
_entry.id   AF-A0A7Y3KLT1-F1
#
_cell.length_a   1.000
_cell.length_b   1.000
_cell.length_c   1.000
_cell.angle_alpha   90.00
_cell.angle_beta   90.00
_cell.angle_gamma   90.00
#
_symmetry.space_group_name_H-M   'P 1'
#
loop_
_entity.id
_entity.type
_entity.pdbx_description
1 polymer ?
#
loop_
_entity_poly.entity_id
_entity_poly.type
_entity_poly.pdbx_seq_one_letter_code
_entity_poly.pdbx_strand_id
1 'polypeptide(L)'
;MKLAEIEKKIFNIGEQYYALKEMSKETFEKYQPVYEKERGEIMGKLAKISNPISDFKEAIDKISRVTLKVSEIWAKGGAAAKEKVQKLIFPGGIVYNRKNGAFLTKEINPFFEMIPQLEKVLGGNKKGTTPFLQGQSLLAEREGFEPPLPVG
;
A
#
# COMPACT_ATOMS: atom_id res chain seq x y z
N MET A 1 -17.51 -6.51 -18.05
CA MET A 1 -17.72 -6.35 -16.58
C MET A 1 -18.71 -7.41 -16.16
N LYS A 2 -18.39 -8.24 -15.16
CA LYS A 2 -19.21 -9.40 -14.77
C LYS A 2 -20.67 -9.04 -14.43
N LEU A 3 -20.93 -7.85 -13.89
CA LEU A 3 -22.28 -7.36 -13.62
C LEU A 3 -23.11 -7.18 -14.90
N ALA A 4 -22.55 -6.51 -15.91
CA ALA A 4 -23.21 -6.28 -17.19
C ALA A 4 -23.49 -7.58 -17.97
N GLU A 5 -22.67 -8.62 -17.77
CA GLU A 5 -22.89 -9.95 -18.36
C GLU A 5 -24.08 -10.67 -17.69
N ILE A 6 -24.23 -10.55 -16.37
CA ILE A 6 -25.37 -11.13 -15.64
C ILE A 6 -26.67 -10.37 -15.94
N GLU A 7 -26.63 -9.04 -16.05
CA GLU A 7 -27.80 -8.24 -16.44
C GLU A 7 -28.29 -8.60 -17.85
N LYS A 8 -27.37 -8.83 -18.80
CA LYS A 8 -27.71 -9.36 -20.13
C LYS A 8 -28.35 -10.74 -20.08
N LYS A 9 -27.87 -11.63 -19.21
CA LYS A 9 -28.47 -12.97 -19.03
C LYS A 9 -29.88 -12.87 -18.47
N ILE A 10 -30.11 -12.03 -17.46
CA ILE A 10 -31.43 -11.78 -16.87
C ILE A 10 -32.39 -11.22 -17.93
N PHE A 11 -31.93 -10.24 -18.73
CA PHE A 11 -32.71 -9.66 -19.81
C PHE A 11 -33.12 -10.72 -20.85
N ASN A 12 -32.16 -11.52 -21.33
CA ASN A 12 -32.41 -12.54 -22.35
C ASN A 12 -33.40 -13.62 -21.89
N ILE A 13 -33.30 -14.11 -20.66
CA ILE A 13 -34.26 -15.12 -20.17
C ILE A 13 -35.67 -14.52 -19.99
N GLY A 14 -35.76 -13.23 -19.62
CA GLY A 14 -37.02 -12.50 -19.53
C GLY A 14 -37.66 -12.31 -20.91
N GLU A 15 -36.87 -11.92 -21.91
CA GLU A 15 -37.33 -11.77 -23.30
C GLU A 15 -37.81 -13.11 -23.88
N GLN A 16 -37.05 -14.20 -23.69
CA GLN A 16 -37.42 -15.53 -24.16
C GLN A 16 -38.70 -16.08 -23.53
N TYR A 17 -38.97 -15.75 -22.26
CA TYR A 17 -40.16 -16.22 -21.55
C TYR A 17 -41.40 -15.33 -21.79
N TYR A 18 -41.25 -14.00 -21.66
CA TYR A 18 -42.38 -13.06 -21.74
C TYR A 18 -42.71 -12.59 -23.16
N ALA A 19 -41.70 -12.41 -24.03
CA ALA A 19 -41.90 -11.87 -25.37
C ALA A 19 -41.98 -12.97 -26.44
N LEU A 20 -41.05 -13.93 -26.42
CA LEU A 20 -40.94 -14.96 -27.46
C LEU A 20 -41.71 -16.25 -27.12
N LYS A 21 -42.04 -16.50 -25.84
CA LYS A 21 -42.65 -17.75 -25.33
C LYS A 21 -41.89 -19.03 -25.74
N GLU A 22 -40.60 -18.91 -26.05
CA GLU A 22 -39.73 -20.02 -26.46
C GLU A 22 -39.22 -20.83 -25.26
N MET A 23 -39.40 -20.31 -24.05
CA MET A 23 -38.95 -20.90 -22.80
C MET A 23 -40.12 -21.43 -21.97
N SER A 24 -39.97 -22.62 -21.37
CA SER A 24 -40.96 -23.14 -20.43
C SER A 24 -40.89 -22.41 -19.09
N LYS A 25 -42.04 -22.30 -18.41
CA LYS A 25 -42.16 -21.68 -17.09
C LYS A 25 -41.21 -22.29 -16.05
N GLU A 26 -41.06 -23.61 -16.08
CA GLU A 26 -40.15 -24.35 -15.20
C GLU A 26 -38.68 -23.97 -15.40
N THR A 27 -38.27 -23.70 -16.64
CA THR A 27 -36.90 -23.29 -16.96
C THR A 27 -36.65 -21.87 -16.46
N PHE A 28 -37.59 -20.96 -16.68
CA PHE A 28 -37.49 -19.58 -16.21
C PHE A 28 -37.42 -19.50 -14.68
N GLU A 29 -38.33 -20.20 -13.97
CA GLU A 29 -38.38 -20.24 -12.51
C GLU A 29 -37.11 -20.86 -11.88
N LYS A 30 -36.38 -21.71 -12.61
CA LYS A 30 -35.11 -22.27 -12.15
C LYS A 30 -33.93 -21.31 -12.30
N TYR A 31 -33.84 -20.59 -13.42
CA TYR A 31 -32.66 -19.76 -13.72
C TYR A 31 -32.78 -18.31 -13.23
N GLN A 32 -33.98 -17.73 -13.21
CA GLN A 32 -34.23 -16.38 -12.71
C GLN A 32 -33.68 -16.15 -11.28
N PRO A 33 -34.01 -16.98 -10.26
CA PRO A 33 -33.52 -16.75 -8.91
C PRO A 33 -32.01 -16.93 -8.79
N VAL A 34 -31.39 -17.78 -9.63
CA VAL A 34 -29.95 -18.00 -9.64
C VAL A 34 -29.22 -16.74 -10.11
N TYR A 35 -29.66 -16.14 -11.22
CA TYR A 35 -29.03 -14.92 -11.73
C TYR A 35 -29.29 -13.70 -10.84
N GLU A 36 -30.48 -13.58 -10.25
CA GLU A 36 -30.74 -12.51 -9.26
C GLU A 36 -29.89 -12.67 -8.00
N LYS A 37 -29.67 -13.91 -7.54
CA LYS A 37 -28.75 -14.19 -6.43
C LYS A 37 -27.32 -13.78 -6.77
N GLU A 38 -26.80 -14.17 -7.94
CA GLU A 38 -25.46 -13.79 -8.40
C GLU A 38 -25.31 -12.27 -8.53
N ARG A 39 -26.32 -11.60 -9.08
CA ARG A 39 -26.38 -10.13 -9.15
C ARG A 39 -26.33 -9.50 -7.77
N GLY A 40 -27.14 -9.99 -6.83
CA GLY A 40 -27.16 -9.55 -5.44
C GLY A 40 -25.81 -9.76 -4.73
N GLU A 41 -25.14 -10.88 -4.95
CA GLU A 41 -23.81 -11.15 -4.39
C GLU A 41 -22.73 -10.18 -4.92
N ILE A 42 -22.75 -9.89 -6.23
CA ILE A 42 -21.82 -8.94 -6.84
C ILE A 42 -22.08 -7.52 -6.34
N MET A 43 -23.35 -7.10 -6.29
CA MET A 43 -23.73 -5.80 -5.73
C MET A 43 -23.38 -5.69 -4.24
N GLY A 44 -23.57 -6.75 -3.46
CA GLY A 44 -23.18 -6.80 -2.04
C GLY A 44 -21.67 -6.69 -1.83
N LYS A 45 -20.86 -7.33 -2.70
CA LYS A 45 -19.40 -7.18 -2.70
C LYS A 45 -18.99 -5.74 -3.06
N LEU A 46 -19.62 -5.14 -4.06
CA LEU A 46 -19.37 -3.74 -4.44
C LEU A 46 -19.78 -2.76 -3.35
N ALA A 47 -20.91 -2.99 -2.68
CA ALA A 47 -21.37 -2.17 -1.55
C ALA A 47 -20.42 -2.26 -0.35
N LYS A 48 -19.83 -3.43 -0.08
CA LYS A 48 -18.78 -3.56 0.95
C LYS A 48 -17.50 -2.81 0.58
N ILE A 49 -17.20 -2.72 -0.71
CA ILE A 49 -16.08 -1.93 -1.23
C ILE A 49 -16.43 -0.43 -1.25
N SER A 50 -17.70 -0.03 -1.06
CA SER A 50 -18.20 1.36 -1.17
C SER A 50 -17.78 2.30 -0.03
N ASN A 51 -17.05 1.82 0.98
CA ASN A 51 -16.34 2.66 1.95
C ASN A 51 -14.81 2.67 1.75
N PRO A 52 -14.28 2.67 0.52
CA PRO A 52 -12.83 2.64 0.35
C PRO A 52 -12.24 3.95 0.89
N ILE A 53 -12.95 5.07 0.76
CA ILE A 53 -12.48 6.40 1.14
C ILE A 53 -12.26 6.51 2.66
N SER A 54 -13.16 5.97 3.50
CA SER A 54 -12.96 6.01 4.95
C SER A 54 -11.79 5.14 5.38
N ASP A 55 -11.72 3.93 4.81
CA ASP A 55 -10.71 2.95 5.17
C ASP A 55 -9.31 3.37 4.67
N PHE A 56 -9.24 3.98 3.49
CA PHE A 56 -8.03 4.60 2.97
C PHE A 56 -7.62 5.83 3.78
N LYS A 57 -8.56 6.69 4.17
CA LYS A 57 -8.25 7.86 5.01
C LYS A 57 -7.72 7.43 6.37
N GLU A 58 -8.32 6.41 6.98
CA GLU A 58 -7.84 5.84 8.24
C GLU A 58 -6.47 5.17 8.07
N ALA A 59 -6.25 4.46 6.97
CA ALA A 59 -4.94 3.87 6.65
C ALA A 59 -3.85 4.94 6.46
N ILE A 60 -4.15 6.02 5.74
CA ILE A 60 -3.22 7.15 5.54
C ILE A 60 -2.93 7.84 6.87
N ASP A 61 -3.93 8.06 7.74
CA ASP A 61 -3.73 8.66 9.05
C ASP A 61 -2.84 7.78 9.94
N LYS A 62 -3.07 6.46 9.95
CA LYS A 62 -2.23 5.49 10.67
C LYS A 62 -0.78 5.52 10.16
N ILE A 63 -0.59 5.45 8.84
CA ILE A 63 0.74 5.48 8.22
C ILE A 63 1.45 6.79 8.59
N SER A 64 0.78 7.94 8.45
CA SER A 64 1.34 9.26 8.78
C SER A 64 1.78 9.36 10.23
N ARG A 65 0.96 8.88 11.18
CA ARG A 65 1.32 8.86 12.62
C ARG A 65 2.54 8.00 12.90
N VAL A 66 2.66 6.86 12.24
CA VAL A 66 3.83 5.98 12.39
C VAL A 66 5.06 6.67 11.81
N THR A 67 4.98 7.16 10.58
CA THR A 67 6.07 7.85 9.87
C THR A 67 6.63 9.02 10.70
N LEU A 68 5.78 9.83 11.33
CA LEU A 68 6.19 10.95 12.19
C LEU A 68 6.89 10.50 13.48
N LYS A 69 6.54 9.34 14.04
CA LYS A 69 7.11 8.83 15.30
C LYS A 69 8.30 7.89 15.11
N VAL A 70 8.60 7.50 13.87
CA VAL A 70 9.66 6.53 13.56
C VAL A 70 11.03 6.97 14.10
N SER A 71 11.36 8.26 14.04
CA SER A 71 12.62 8.77 14.62
C SER A 71 12.67 8.60 16.14
N GLU A 72 11.57 8.85 16.85
CA GLU A 72 11.49 8.64 18.30
C GLU A 72 11.57 7.15 18.66
N ILE A 73 10.92 6.28 17.88
CA ILE A 73 10.97 4.82 18.04
C ILE A 73 12.40 4.33 17.84
N TRP A 74 13.14 4.88 16.87
CA TRP A 74 14.54 4.56 16.65
C TRP A 74 15.43 4.99 17.83
N ALA A 75 15.24 6.21 18.31
CA ALA A 75 16.04 6.77 19.40
C ALA A 75 15.83 6.05 20.74
N LYS A 76 14.58 5.70 21.06
CA LYS A 76 14.20 5.07 22.34
C LYS A 76 14.18 3.53 22.29
N GLY A 77 14.14 2.96 21.09
CA GLY A 77 13.94 1.53 20.87
C GLY A 77 15.23 0.70 20.98
N GLY A 78 15.09 -0.52 21.50
CA GLY A 78 16.15 -1.54 21.45
C GLY A 78 16.35 -2.13 20.04
N ALA A 79 17.27 -3.09 19.92
CA ALA A 79 17.64 -3.71 18.64
C ALA A 79 16.43 -4.22 17.83
N ALA A 80 15.47 -4.88 18.47
CA ALA A 80 14.27 -5.40 17.80
C ALA A 80 13.35 -4.30 17.25
N ALA A 81 13.25 -3.16 17.92
CA ALA A 81 12.47 -2.02 17.44
C ALA A 81 13.18 -1.34 16.26
N LYS A 82 14.50 -1.22 16.34
CA LYS A 82 15.35 -0.71 15.26
C LYS A 82 15.28 -1.58 14.00
N GLU A 83 15.30 -2.90 14.14
CA GLU A 83 15.14 -3.83 13.01
C GLU A 83 13.77 -3.66 12.32
N LYS A 84 12.70 -3.49 13.10
CA LYS A 84 11.36 -3.24 12.55
C LYS A 84 11.29 -1.91 11.80
N VAL A 85 11.90 -0.86 12.34
CA VAL A 85 12.02 0.44 11.68
C VAL A 85 12.83 0.31 10.38
N GLN A 86 13.94 -0.42 10.38
CA GLN A 86 14.74 -0.67 9.18
C GLN A 86 13.92 -1.37 8.09
N LYS A 87 13.18 -2.43 8.44
CA LYS A 87 12.30 -3.12 7.47
C LYS A 87 11.16 -2.24 6.97
N LEU A 88 10.68 -1.32 7.80
CA LEU A 88 9.61 -0.39 7.44
C LEU A 88 10.08 0.67 6.44
N ILE A 89 11.29 1.20 6.62
CA ILE A 89 11.89 2.22 5.74
C ILE A 89 12.49 1.58 4.49
N PHE A 90 13.15 0.44 4.62
CA PHE A 90 13.87 -0.27 3.57
C PHE A 90 13.34 -1.71 3.42
N PRO A 91 12.20 -1.91 2.73
CA PRO A 91 11.60 -3.24 2.60
C PRO A 91 12.51 -4.23 1.85
N GLY A 92 13.32 -3.75 0.89
CA GLY A 92 14.35 -4.53 0.20
C GLY A 92 15.60 -4.83 1.04
N GLY A 93 15.64 -4.39 2.30
CA GLY A 93 16.76 -4.56 3.22
C GLY A 93 17.97 -3.68 2.92
N ILE A 94 19.01 -3.88 3.73
CA ILE A 94 20.27 -3.13 3.67
C ILE A 94 21.40 -4.11 3.37
N VAL A 95 22.18 -3.86 2.32
CA VAL A 95 23.32 -4.69 1.91
C VAL A 95 24.61 -3.95 2.16
N TYR A 96 25.57 -4.56 2.83
CA TYR A 96 26.90 -3.96 3.01
C TYR A 96 27.82 -4.32 1.83
N ASN A 97 28.27 -3.31 1.09
CA ASN A 97 29.29 -3.47 0.06
C ASN A 97 30.68 -3.30 0.69
N ARG A 98 31.37 -4.42 0.93
CA ARG A 98 32.71 -4.46 1.52
C ARG A 98 33.78 -3.74 0.69
N LYS A 99 33.64 -3.68 -0.64
CA LYS A 99 34.62 -3.03 -1.52
C LYS A 99 34.58 -1.51 -1.40
N ASN A 100 33.38 -0.97 -1.23
CA ASN A 100 33.15 0.48 -1.17
C ASN A 100 32.96 0.97 0.27
N GLY A 101 32.96 0.07 1.26
CA GLY A 101 32.74 0.39 2.68
C GLY A 101 31.36 1.00 2.96
N ALA A 102 30.35 0.70 2.14
CA ALA A 102 29.08 1.43 2.14
C ALA A 102 27.87 0.51 2.28
N PHE A 103 26.84 0.98 2.99
CA PHE A 103 25.53 0.34 3.03
C PHE A 103 24.70 0.78 1.83
N LEU A 104 24.11 -0.20 1.16
CA LEU A 104 23.27 -0.05 -0.02
C LEU A 104 21.83 -0.45 0.34
N THR A 105 20.91 0.48 0.13
CA THR A 105 19.47 0.25 0.24
C THR A 105 18.92 0.13 -1.18
N LYS A 106 18.38 -1.03 -1.53
CA LYS A 106 17.87 -1.28 -2.90
C LYS A 106 16.53 -0.61 -3.16
N GLU A 107 15.75 -0.43 -2.11
CA GLU A 107 14.39 0.05 -2.17
C GLU A 107 14.09 0.86 -0.90
N ILE A 108 13.47 2.01 -1.09
CA ILE A 108 12.95 2.84 0.00
C ILE A 108 11.43 2.83 -0.07
N ASN A 109 10.79 2.78 1.10
CA ASN A 109 9.34 2.91 1.18
C ASN A 109 8.90 4.30 0.68
N PRO A 110 8.02 4.38 -0.34
CA PRO A 110 7.63 5.64 -0.98
C PRO A 110 7.08 6.71 -0.01
N PHE A 111 6.43 6.30 1.08
CA PHE A 111 5.93 7.24 2.09
C PHE A 111 7.06 8.01 2.79
N PHE A 112 8.23 7.37 2.96
CA PHE A 112 9.42 8.02 3.51
C PHE A 112 10.18 8.80 2.43
N GLU A 113 10.10 8.36 1.17
CA GLU A 113 10.67 9.07 0.04
C GLU A 113 10.01 10.45 -0.20
N MET A 114 8.73 10.59 0.16
CA MET A 114 8.03 11.87 0.02
C MET A 114 8.49 12.93 1.04
N ILE A 115 9.03 12.53 2.20
CA ILE A 115 9.30 13.45 3.32
C ILE A 115 10.20 14.63 2.92
N PRO A 116 11.42 14.44 2.40
CA PRO A 116 12.29 15.58 2.07
C PRO A 116 11.88 16.24 0.76
N GLN A 117 11.02 15.62 -0.07
CA GLN A 117 10.37 16.34 -1.17
C GLN A 117 9.40 17.39 -0.62
N LEU A 118 8.61 17.04 0.41
CA LEU A 118 7.70 17.95 1.10
C LEU A 118 8.46 19.06 1.84
N GLU A 119 9.61 18.76 2.47
CA GLU A 119 10.44 19.78 3.14
C GLU A 119 10.96 20.84 2.15
N LYS A 120 11.34 20.43 0.94
CA LYS A 120 11.76 21.36 -0.14
C LYS A 120 10.63 22.26 -0.60
N VAL A 121 9.41 21.71 -0.73
CA VAL A 121 8.22 22.47 -1.15
C VAL A 121 7.76 23.45 -0.07
N LEU A 122 7.85 23.08 1.21
CA LEU A 122 7.41 23.90 2.35
C LEU A 122 8.39 25.04 2.72
N GLY A 123 9.43 25.30 1.91
CA GLY A 123 10.30 26.45 2.10
C GLY A 123 11.18 26.38 3.36
N GLY A 124 11.52 25.18 3.81
CA GLY A 124 12.42 24.98 4.94
C GLY A 124 13.85 25.41 4.62
N ASN A 125 14.17 26.68 4.86
CA ASN A 125 15.53 27.23 4.83
C ASN A 125 16.39 26.69 6.01
N LYS A 126 16.53 25.36 6.12
CA LYS A 126 17.63 24.77 6.89
C LYS A 126 18.71 24.41 5.89
N LYS A 127 19.80 25.19 5.92
CA LYS A 127 21.05 24.87 5.22
C LYS A 127 21.60 23.56 5.77
N GLY A 128 21.08 22.48 5.23
CA GLY A 128 21.45 21.11 5.51
C GLY A 128 20.82 20.33 4.39
N THR A 129 21.52 20.27 3.25
CA THR A 129 21.21 19.35 2.16
C THR A 129 20.89 18.01 2.79
N THR A 130 19.64 17.55 2.77
CA THR A 130 19.33 16.16 3.07
C THR A 130 19.78 15.37 1.85
N PRO A 131 20.98 14.74 1.86
CA PRO A 131 21.52 14.05 0.70
C PRO A 131 20.71 12.78 0.39
N PHE A 132 19.77 12.45 1.29
CA PHE A 132 19.04 11.21 1.35
C PHE A 132 18.31 10.88 0.03
N LEU A 133 17.73 11.85 -0.67
CA LEU A 133 16.80 11.56 -1.79
C LEU A 133 17.08 12.24 -3.12
N GLN A 134 18.22 12.90 -3.31
CA GLN A 134 18.54 13.47 -4.63
C GLN A 134 19.39 12.50 -5.44
N GLY A 135 18.72 11.50 -6.02
CA GLY A 135 19.13 10.90 -7.31
C GLY A 135 20.52 10.28 -7.40
N GLN A 136 21.13 9.88 -6.29
CA GLN A 136 22.37 9.12 -6.26
C GLN A 136 22.31 8.17 -5.06
N SER A 137 22.68 6.92 -5.26
CA SER A 137 22.97 6.00 -4.15
C SER A 137 24.05 6.61 -3.26
N LEU A 138 23.66 7.32 -2.19
CA LEU A 138 24.58 8.10 -1.37
C LEU A 138 24.49 7.65 0.09
N LEU A 139 25.43 6.79 0.44
CA LEU A 139 26.15 6.72 1.72
C LEU A 139 25.32 7.02 2.97
N ALA A 140 24.80 5.95 3.60
CA ALA A 140 24.53 5.98 5.04
C ALA A 140 25.85 6.18 5.82
N GLU A 141 25.73 6.86 6.96
CA GLU A 141 26.81 7.42 7.79
C GLU A 141 28.02 6.48 8.03
N ARG A 142 29.20 7.12 8.14
CA ARG A 142 30.53 6.49 8.15
C ARG A 142 30.94 5.90 9.51
N GLU A 143 30.15 6.09 10.57
CA GLU A 143 30.42 5.50 11.88
C GLU A 143 29.79 4.11 11.97
N GLY A 144 30.66 3.10 12.02
CA GLY A 144 30.26 1.72 12.24
C GLY A 144 29.63 1.53 13.62
N PHE A 145 28.99 0.37 13.80
CA PHE A 145 28.44 -0.11 15.08
C PHE A 145 29.51 -0.41 16.15
N GLU A 146 30.78 -0.05 15.92
CA GLU A 146 31.88 -0.33 16.82
C GLU A 146 32.12 0.86 17.76
N PRO A 147 32.13 0.63 19.09
CA PRO A 147 32.50 1.68 20.03
C PRO A 147 33.97 2.08 19.80
N PRO A 148 34.32 3.38 19.92
CA PRO A 148 35.69 3.83 19.76
C PRO A 148 36.58 3.16 20.81
N LEU A 149 37.72 2.63 20.36
CA LEU A 149 38.71 2.03 21.25
C LEU A 149 39.27 3.09 22.20
N PRO A 150 39.40 2.79 23.50
CA PRO A 150 39.97 3.72 24.46
C PRO A 150 41.45 3.98 24.12
N VAL A 151 41.79 5.25 23.97
CA VAL A 151 43.18 5.69 23.80
C VAL A 151 43.83 5.65 25.18
N GLY A 152 44.87 4.83 25.33
CA GLY A 152 45.71 4.76 26.53
C GLY A 152 46.78 5.84 26.56
#